data_AF-A0A2J5HCQ9-F1
#
_entry.id   AF-A0A2J5HCQ9-F1
#
_cell.length_a   1.000
_cell.length_b   1.000
_cell.length_c   1.000
_cell.angle_alpha   90.00
_cell.angle_beta   90.00
_cell.angle_gamma   90.00
#
_symmetry.space_group_name_H-M   'P 1'
#
loop_
_entity.id
_entity.type
_entity.pdbx_description
1 polymer ?
#
loop_
_entity_poly.entity_id
_entity_poly.type
_entity_poly.pdbx_seq_one_letter_code
_entity_poly.pdbx_strand_id
1 'polypeptide(L)'
;MKKTPSEIAGYTVLPLTLPATPSYPKPATHHLYLRAHEPRIPDDDTPRSLFLVNIPIDTTELHLRHLFGTQLAAGRVEKVHFESVPTKAKGSGAQPNQLSKKKRKRVTADELQNQLDEIELPGTWDRALHKSGAHAIVVFVDRPAREASLKAAKKAARKQDGLVWGEGVEARLPALGMERYLKHERAVFPARADILRAVSDYMTVFEQVAEARKREVARRAQEPDEDGFVTVTSGPKLTETAHEDEARELVERQRKKQEGLEDFYRFQSREKRKQRQNELLRQFGEDKKRLEDMKRRKGKIRVLLSVNRRHAKKFSSAFDDQNQQASERGYESFKEVAKDLDGLIDVLWVSGTPSIQIPYLITVAGLINTYLPDFPLSPGSTFRLLRKLDSVFASLLLGEDADTGAPLSGFEGRHNVVSMTEKVRIKSLAETCRVAVVEASEQVDEEVDAEERDSFNEGDDDDDDDFGTGTGEYQAPGRWDMEAAKVYEKTIQLLGDELGKAGGFVDEQIGSGEVC
;
A
#
# COMPACT_ATOMS: atom_id res chain seq x y z
N MET A 1 11.18 64.09 11.35
CA MET A 1 11.32 62.64 11.12
C MET A 1 12.25 62.07 12.19
N LYS A 2 11.82 61.03 12.91
CA LYS A 2 12.63 60.43 13.99
C LYS A 2 13.94 59.87 13.38
N LYS A 3 15.10 60.24 13.91
CA LYS A 3 16.39 59.64 13.49
C LYS A 3 16.32 58.14 13.77
N THR A 4 16.41 57.33 12.73
CA THR A 4 16.52 55.87 12.88
C THR A 4 17.84 55.55 13.58
N PRO A 5 17.83 54.65 14.57
CA PRO A 5 19.06 54.27 15.28
C PRO A 5 19.99 53.54 14.31
N SER A 6 21.30 53.81 14.40
CA SER A 6 22.31 53.15 13.56
C SER A 6 22.53 51.68 13.93
N GLU A 7 22.14 51.28 15.14
CA GLU A 7 22.32 49.92 15.67
C GLU A 7 21.12 49.54 16.56
N ILE A 8 20.62 48.31 16.40
CA ILE A 8 19.50 47.74 17.18
C ILE A 8 19.89 46.31 17.58
N ALA A 9 19.96 46.00 18.88
CA ALA A 9 20.25 44.65 19.39
C ALA A 9 21.51 43.99 18.77
N GLY A 10 22.55 44.78 18.50
CA GLY A 10 23.80 44.33 17.85
C GLY A 10 23.73 44.20 16.32
N TYR A 11 22.60 44.55 15.70
CA TYR A 11 22.45 44.67 14.26
C TYR A 11 22.71 46.10 13.80
N THR A 12 23.57 46.26 12.81
CA THR A 12 23.75 47.54 12.10
C THR A 12 22.55 47.76 11.19
N VAL A 13 21.90 48.93 11.28
CA VAL A 13 20.76 49.27 10.43
C VAL A 13 21.25 50.03 9.21
N LEU A 14 21.20 49.41 8.04
CA LEU A 14 21.59 50.01 6.78
C LEU A 14 20.33 50.47 6.01
N PRO A 15 20.09 51.78 5.88
CA PRO A 15 19.03 52.30 5.04
C PRO A 15 19.43 52.13 3.56
N LEU A 16 18.53 51.55 2.78
CA LEU A 16 18.62 51.41 1.33
C LEU A 16 17.45 52.17 0.70
N THR A 17 17.68 52.87 -0.39
CA THR A 17 16.64 53.53 -1.17
C THR A 17 16.19 52.59 -2.28
N LEU A 18 14.92 52.19 -2.25
CA LEU A 18 14.29 51.49 -3.37
C LEU A 18 13.91 52.52 -4.44
N PRO A 19 14.30 52.31 -5.71
CA PRO A 19 13.99 53.26 -6.77
C PRO A 19 12.48 53.39 -7.00
N ALA A 20 12.06 54.56 -7.48
CA ALA A 20 10.67 54.80 -7.85
C ALA A 20 10.28 53.92 -9.04
N THR A 21 9.05 53.40 -9.03
CA THR A 21 8.51 52.60 -10.13
C THR A 21 7.31 53.32 -10.75
N PRO A 22 6.91 53.00 -12.01
CA PRO A 22 5.74 53.61 -12.62
C PRO A 22 4.46 53.43 -11.77
N SER A 23 4.32 52.29 -11.10
CA SER A 23 3.19 51.98 -10.22
C SER A 23 3.29 52.64 -8.84
N TYR A 24 4.50 53.01 -8.40
CA TYR A 24 4.75 53.69 -7.13
C TYR A 24 5.87 54.73 -7.30
N PRO A 25 5.53 55.99 -7.62
CA PRO A 25 6.50 57.01 -8.03
C PRO A 25 7.29 57.62 -6.86
N LYS A 26 7.04 57.19 -5.63
CA LYS A 26 7.75 57.68 -4.43
C LYS A 26 8.86 56.70 -4.07
N PRO A 27 10.13 57.14 -3.94
CA PRO A 27 11.18 56.26 -3.48
C PRO A 27 10.90 55.82 -2.03
N ALA A 28 11.07 54.54 -1.75
CA ALA A 28 10.84 53.97 -0.42
C ALA A 28 12.19 53.69 0.27
N THR A 29 12.25 53.87 1.58
CA THR A 29 13.44 53.49 2.36
C THR A 29 13.22 52.10 2.94
N HIS A 30 14.11 51.16 2.59
CA HIS A 30 14.14 49.81 3.12
C HIS A 30 15.29 49.67 4.12
N HIS A 31 15.04 49.05 5.26
CA HIS A 31 16.07 48.88 6.30
C HIS A 31 16.59 47.44 6.31
N LEU A 32 17.87 47.29 5.97
CA LEU A 32 18.58 46.03 6.03
C LEU A 32 19.36 45.93 7.34
N TYR A 33 19.25 44.80 8.04
CA TYR A 33 19.91 44.59 9.33
C TYR A 33 21.10 43.67 9.14
N LEU A 34 22.29 44.09 9.57
CA LEU A 34 23.53 43.34 9.37
C LEU A 34 24.21 43.02 10.70
N ARG A 35 24.63 41.76 10.87
CA ARG A 35 25.41 41.28 12.01
C ARG A 35 26.45 40.25 11.55
N ALA A 36 27.55 40.10 12.30
CA ALA A 36 28.44 38.95 12.10
C ALA A 36 27.65 37.63 12.25
N HIS A 37 27.90 36.66 11.36
CA HIS A 37 27.23 35.37 11.45
C HIS A 37 27.85 34.53 12.57
N GLU A 38 27.03 34.15 13.55
CA GLU A 38 27.42 33.38 14.74
C GLU A 38 26.41 32.22 14.94
N PRO A 39 26.50 31.15 14.13
CA PRO A 39 25.65 29.97 14.30
C PRO A 39 26.04 29.21 15.57
N ARG A 40 25.11 28.38 16.08
CA ARG A 40 25.33 27.54 17.26
C ARG A 40 26.49 26.55 17.06
N ILE A 41 26.66 26.08 15.83
CA ILE A 41 27.74 25.18 15.42
C ILE A 41 28.54 25.96 14.36
N PRO A 42 29.77 26.38 14.65
CA PRO A 42 30.60 27.11 13.69
C PRO A 42 31.07 26.20 12.56
N ASP A 43 30.76 26.60 11.32
CA ASP A 43 31.35 26.04 10.10
C ASP A 43 32.61 26.81 9.67
N ASP A 44 33.42 26.23 8.78
CA ASP A 44 34.65 26.85 8.22
C ASP A 44 34.42 28.26 7.62
N ASP A 45 33.22 28.51 7.10
CA ASP A 45 32.83 29.79 6.50
C ASP A 45 32.36 30.84 7.52
N THR A 46 32.05 30.43 8.75
CA THR A 46 31.55 31.29 9.83
C THR A 46 32.38 32.57 10.06
N PRO A 47 33.72 32.51 10.22
CA PRO A 47 34.52 33.71 10.53
C PRO A 47 34.52 34.77 9.42
N ARG A 48 34.19 34.38 8.18
CA ARG A 48 34.11 35.25 7.00
C ARG A 48 32.67 35.49 6.53
N SER A 49 31.67 35.14 7.35
CA SER A 49 30.26 35.26 6.99
C SER A 49 29.54 36.41 7.71
N LEU A 50 28.60 37.03 7.01
CA LEU A 50 27.73 38.07 7.54
C LEU A 50 26.27 37.61 7.46
N PHE A 51 25.52 37.82 8.53
CA PHE A 51 24.11 37.53 8.61
C PHE A 51 23.31 38.81 8.33
N LEU A 52 22.42 38.74 7.34
CA LEU A 52 21.55 39.82 6.92
C LEU A 52 20.09 39.44 7.16
N VAL A 53 19.31 40.36 7.70
CA VAL A 53 17.88 40.17 7.97
C VAL A 53 17.10 41.28 7.27
N ASN A 54 15.89 40.93 6.83
CA ASN A 54 15.01 41.79 6.06
C ASN A 54 15.67 42.17 4.73
N ILE A 55 16.12 41.18 3.96
CA ILE A 55 16.55 41.42 2.57
C ILE A 55 15.35 41.83 1.71
N PRO A 56 15.51 42.72 0.71
CA PRO A 56 14.47 42.98 -0.29
C PRO A 56 13.99 41.68 -0.95
N ILE A 57 12.70 41.60 -1.27
CA ILE A 57 12.06 40.39 -1.81
C ILE A 57 12.67 39.91 -3.13
N ASP A 58 13.30 40.80 -3.86
CA ASP A 58 13.87 40.54 -5.16
C ASP A 58 15.38 40.21 -5.08
N THR A 59 15.98 40.21 -3.89
CA THR A 59 17.43 40.08 -3.72
C THR A 59 18.03 38.89 -4.48
N THR A 60 19.05 39.17 -5.30
CA THR A 60 19.89 38.15 -5.96
C THR A 60 21.31 38.19 -5.42
N GLU A 61 22.11 37.18 -5.73
CA GLU A 61 23.54 37.20 -5.42
C GLU A 61 24.25 38.40 -6.07
N LEU A 62 23.85 38.78 -7.29
CA LEU A 62 24.41 39.93 -8.00
C LEU A 62 24.16 41.24 -7.24
N HIS A 63 22.99 41.41 -6.61
CA HIS A 63 22.70 42.59 -5.80
C HIS A 63 23.66 42.72 -4.62
N LEU A 64 23.90 41.62 -3.90
CA LEU A 64 24.75 41.64 -2.71
C LEU A 64 26.23 41.79 -3.09
N ARG A 65 26.67 41.14 -4.18
CA ARG A 65 27.99 41.37 -4.77
C ARG A 65 28.20 42.84 -5.16
N HIS A 66 27.18 43.47 -5.76
CA HIS A 66 27.23 44.88 -6.14
C HIS A 66 27.23 45.82 -4.93
N LEU A 67 26.35 45.58 -3.94
CA LEU A 67 26.26 46.37 -2.71
C LEU A 67 27.60 46.40 -1.97
N PHE A 68 28.19 45.23 -1.68
CA PHE A 68 29.43 45.16 -0.89
C PHE A 68 30.69 45.48 -1.70
N GLY A 69 30.69 45.16 -2.99
CA GLY A 69 31.85 45.34 -3.87
C GLY A 69 31.94 46.72 -4.49
N THR A 70 30.84 47.27 -5.00
CA THR A 70 30.84 48.53 -5.78
C THR A 70 30.35 49.70 -4.94
N GLN A 71 29.18 49.60 -4.31
CA GLN A 71 28.58 50.73 -3.59
C GLN A 71 29.29 51.00 -2.25
N LEU A 72 29.53 49.96 -1.44
CA LEU A 72 30.26 50.10 -0.17
C LEU A 72 31.78 50.04 -0.35
N ALA A 73 32.26 49.60 -1.52
CA ALA A 73 33.67 49.47 -1.88
C ALA A 73 34.54 48.79 -0.81
N ALA A 74 34.01 47.74 -0.17
CA ALA A 74 34.56 47.25 1.10
C ALA A 74 35.06 45.80 1.05
N GLY A 75 34.39 44.93 0.29
CA GLY A 75 34.73 43.50 0.32
C GLY A 75 34.16 42.74 -0.88
N ARG A 76 34.85 41.66 -1.26
CA ARG A 76 34.40 40.76 -2.33
C ARG A 76 33.63 39.59 -1.73
N VAL A 77 32.42 39.37 -2.25
CA VAL A 77 31.55 38.25 -1.88
C VAL A 77 31.91 37.02 -2.71
N GLU A 78 32.05 35.86 -2.05
CA GLU A 78 32.31 34.56 -2.69
C GLU A 78 31.02 33.86 -3.06
N LYS A 79 30.10 33.72 -2.09
CA LYS A 79 28.81 33.05 -2.26
C LYS A 79 27.78 33.62 -1.29
N VAL A 80 26.50 33.42 -1.61
CA VAL A 80 25.38 33.84 -0.77
C VAL A 80 24.43 32.66 -0.55
N HIS A 81 24.05 32.44 0.70
CA HIS A 81 23.02 31.48 1.08
C HIS A 81 21.74 32.23 1.48
N PHE A 82 20.61 31.83 0.91
CA PHE A 82 19.29 32.41 1.21
C PHE A 82 18.45 31.43 2.03
N GLU A 83 17.56 31.94 2.88
CA GLU A 83 16.68 31.14 3.75
C GLU A 83 15.86 30.05 3.02
N SER A 84 15.40 30.32 1.80
CA SER A 84 14.56 29.40 1.03
C SER A 84 15.34 28.45 0.12
N VAL A 85 16.64 28.68 -0.08
CA VAL A 85 17.50 27.75 -0.80
C VAL A 85 17.90 26.70 0.23
N PRO A 86 17.47 25.43 0.10
CA PRO A 86 17.91 24.40 1.02
C PRO A 86 19.44 24.38 0.99
N THR A 87 20.06 24.88 2.06
CA THR A 87 21.45 24.62 2.30
C THR A 87 21.50 23.13 2.57
N LYS A 88 21.96 22.34 1.59
CA LYS A 88 22.40 20.97 1.89
C LYS A 88 23.40 21.13 3.01
N ALA A 89 22.96 20.85 4.24
CA ALA A 89 23.85 20.78 5.38
C ALA A 89 24.87 19.74 4.96
N LYS A 90 26.12 20.16 4.72
CA LYS A 90 27.22 19.20 4.61
C LYS A 90 27.14 18.43 5.91
N GLY A 91 26.66 17.18 5.82
CA GLY A 91 26.42 16.37 7.00
C GLY A 91 27.66 16.44 7.87
N SER A 92 27.45 16.74 9.14
CA SER A 92 28.42 16.57 10.22
C SER A 92 28.68 15.07 10.43
N GLY A 93 29.08 14.37 9.37
CA GLY A 93 29.76 13.10 9.44
C GLY A 93 31.19 13.39 9.82
N ALA A 94 31.61 12.87 10.97
CA ALA A 94 33.00 12.89 11.41
C ALA A 94 33.91 12.53 10.23
N GLN A 95 34.76 13.47 9.79
CA GLN A 95 35.84 13.13 8.87
C GLN A 95 36.82 12.24 9.64
N PRO A 96 37.09 11.00 9.20
CA PRO A 96 38.32 10.35 9.60
C PRO A 96 39.45 11.13 8.92
N ASN A 97 40.30 11.71 9.75
CA ASN A 97 41.49 12.42 9.37
C ASN A 97 42.44 11.46 8.63
N GLN A 98 42.38 11.40 7.29
CA GLN A 98 43.42 10.76 6.48
C GLN A 98 43.85 11.67 5.35
N LEU A 99 44.87 12.48 5.68
CA LEU A 99 45.87 12.97 4.75
C LEU A 99 46.53 11.78 4.04
N SER A 100 46.01 11.37 2.89
CA SER A 100 46.78 10.55 1.95
C SER A 100 46.74 11.12 0.54
N LYS A 101 47.92 11.14 -0.05
CA LYS A 101 48.29 11.82 -1.29
C LYS A 101 47.48 11.29 -2.48
N LYS A 102 47.12 12.22 -3.38
CA LYS A 102 46.59 12.02 -4.74
C LYS A 102 47.11 10.73 -5.41
N LYS A 103 46.29 9.68 -5.40
CA LYS A 103 46.18 8.67 -6.47
C LYS A 103 44.69 8.43 -6.68
N ARG A 104 44.21 8.76 -7.90
CA ARG A 104 42.83 8.60 -8.42
C ARG A 104 41.77 8.41 -7.34
N LYS A 105 41.20 9.52 -6.87
CA LYS A 105 40.14 9.55 -5.85
C LYS A 105 39.05 8.54 -6.26
N ARG A 106 38.94 7.44 -5.50
CA ARG A 106 37.86 6.47 -5.68
C ARG A 106 36.56 7.22 -5.40
N VAL A 107 35.70 7.33 -6.41
CA VAL A 107 34.38 7.95 -6.25
C VAL A 107 33.58 7.09 -5.28
N THR A 108 33.11 7.69 -4.19
CA THR A 108 32.30 7.00 -3.17
C THR A 108 30.82 7.03 -3.53
N ALA A 109 30.03 6.12 -2.97
CA ALA A 109 28.58 6.12 -3.19
C ALA A 109 27.92 7.44 -2.75
N ASP A 110 28.42 8.04 -1.67
CA ASP A 110 27.94 9.34 -1.17
C ASP A 110 28.29 10.51 -2.10
N GLU A 111 29.45 10.47 -2.77
CA GLU A 111 29.80 11.49 -3.77
C GLU A 111 28.89 11.42 -5.00
N LEU A 112 28.58 10.20 -5.46
CA LEU A 112 27.60 10.00 -6.55
C LEU A 112 26.19 10.38 -6.13
N GLN A 113 25.80 10.13 -4.87
CA GLN A 113 24.51 10.56 -4.35
C GLN A 113 24.39 12.08 -4.34
N ASN A 114 25.43 12.78 -3.90
CA ASN A 114 25.44 14.25 -3.92
C ASN A 114 25.32 14.80 -5.35
N GLN A 115 26.02 14.18 -6.31
CA GLN A 115 25.89 14.52 -7.74
C GLN A 115 24.47 14.26 -8.25
N LEU A 116 23.86 13.14 -7.88
CA LEU A 116 22.48 12.82 -8.25
C LEU A 116 21.51 13.89 -7.73
N ASP A 117 21.69 14.30 -6.48
CA ASP A 117 20.86 15.33 -5.85
C ASP A 117 21.14 16.74 -6.41
N GLU A 118 22.19 16.94 -7.22
CA GLU A 118 22.46 18.20 -7.93
C GLU A 118 21.79 18.24 -9.31
N ILE A 119 21.37 17.08 -9.84
CA ILE A 119 20.66 16.99 -11.12
C ILE A 119 19.18 17.28 -10.87
N GLU A 120 18.79 18.52 -11.16
CA GLU A 120 17.40 18.97 -11.10
C GLU A 120 16.84 19.25 -12.49
N LEU A 121 15.52 19.22 -12.62
CA LEU A 121 14.85 19.65 -13.83
C LEU A 121 15.06 21.16 -14.05
N PRO A 122 15.04 21.64 -15.31
CA PRO A 122 15.14 23.07 -15.59
C PRO A 122 14.13 23.86 -14.76
N GLY A 123 14.63 24.82 -13.98
CA GLY A 123 13.78 25.68 -13.15
C GLY A 123 12.83 26.51 -14.00
N THR A 124 11.60 26.69 -13.53
CA THR A 124 10.58 27.48 -14.26
C THR A 124 10.71 28.99 -14.04
N TRP A 125 11.49 29.41 -13.05
CA TRP A 125 11.68 30.82 -12.70
C TRP A 125 13.14 31.23 -12.83
N ASP A 126 13.42 32.24 -13.66
CA ASP A 126 14.76 32.81 -13.84
C ASP A 126 15.33 33.45 -12.55
N ARG A 127 14.45 33.89 -11.65
CA ARG A 127 14.78 34.60 -10.41
C ARG A 127 13.85 34.17 -9.29
N ALA A 128 14.43 33.59 -8.25
CA ALA A 128 13.74 33.30 -6.99
C ALA A 128 13.39 34.61 -6.27
N LEU A 129 12.18 34.67 -5.72
CA LEU A 129 11.75 35.75 -4.84
C LEU A 129 11.73 35.26 -3.40
N HIS A 130 12.02 36.18 -2.48
CA HIS A 130 12.07 35.92 -1.05
C HIS A 130 10.80 36.41 -0.37
N LYS A 131 10.49 35.78 0.77
CA LYS A 131 9.41 36.25 1.66
C LYS A 131 9.81 37.57 2.34
N SER A 132 8.81 38.32 2.79
CA SER A 132 9.05 39.50 3.62
C SER A 132 9.79 39.10 4.90
N GLY A 133 10.79 39.89 5.31
CA GLY A 133 11.61 39.60 6.48
C GLY A 133 12.60 38.44 6.29
N ALA A 134 12.80 37.94 5.08
CA ALA A 134 13.77 36.88 4.80
C ALA A 134 15.19 37.28 5.24
N HIS A 135 16.03 36.27 5.46
CA HIS A 135 17.42 36.43 5.82
C HIS A 135 18.36 35.80 4.78
N ALA A 136 19.61 36.29 4.77
CA ALA A 136 20.68 35.78 3.92
C ALA A 136 22.00 35.72 4.69
N ILE A 137 22.83 34.74 4.36
CA ILE A 137 24.20 34.60 4.84
C ILE A 137 25.13 34.89 3.67
N VAL A 138 25.90 35.96 3.79
CA VAL A 138 26.87 36.39 2.77
C VAL A 138 28.24 35.95 3.21
N VAL A 139 28.88 35.08 2.42
CA VAL A 139 30.22 34.57 2.66
C VAL A 139 31.22 35.40 1.84
N PHE A 140 32.15 36.05 2.53
CA PHE A 140 33.21 36.83 1.91
C PHE A 140 34.41 35.94 1.59
N VAL A 141 35.29 36.42 0.69
CA VAL A 141 36.54 35.72 0.34
C VAL A 141 37.40 35.48 1.59
N ASP A 142 37.50 36.48 2.47
CA ASP A 142 38.27 36.39 3.70
C ASP A 142 37.60 37.14 4.88
N ARG A 143 38.12 36.89 6.09
CA ARG A 143 37.65 37.55 7.32
C ARG A 143 37.85 39.09 7.28
N PRO A 144 38.99 39.63 6.81
CA PRO A 144 39.17 41.07 6.65
C PRO A 144 38.12 41.74 5.77
N ALA A 145 37.73 41.13 4.65
CA ALA A 145 36.68 41.66 3.77
C ALA A 145 35.33 41.77 4.50
N ARG A 146 34.94 40.75 5.27
CA ARG A 146 33.73 40.82 6.12
C ARG A 146 33.81 41.98 7.12
N GLU A 147 34.95 42.14 7.80
CA GLU A 147 35.15 43.22 8.78
C GLU A 147 35.11 44.60 8.14
N ALA A 148 35.76 44.76 6.99
CA ALA A 148 35.73 45.97 6.18
C ALA A 148 34.31 46.31 5.71
N SER A 149 33.56 45.32 5.21
CA SER A 149 32.17 45.47 4.79
C SER A 149 31.24 45.88 5.92
N LEU A 150 31.38 45.28 7.11
CA LEU A 150 30.59 45.68 8.28
C LEU A 150 30.94 47.11 8.74
N LYS A 151 32.23 47.48 8.72
CA LYS A 151 32.68 48.85 9.05
C LYS A 151 32.18 49.88 8.04
N ALA A 152 32.21 49.55 6.74
CA ALA A 152 31.68 50.40 5.68
C ALA A 152 30.16 50.57 5.80
N ALA A 153 29.42 49.49 6.07
CA ALA A 153 27.98 49.56 6.33
C ALA A 153 27.65 50.44 7.54
N LYS A 154 28.40 50.32 8.66
CA LYS A 154 28.25 51.21 9.82
C LYS A 154 28.52 52.67 9.47
N LYS A 155 29.50 52.95 8.60
CA LYS A 155 29.82 54.31 8.13
C LYS A 155 28.70 54.87 7.23
N ALA A 156 28.21 54.07 6.29
CA ALA A 156 27.12 54.44 5.39
C ALA A 156 25.82 54.70 6.17
N ALA A 157 25.50 53.86 7.15
CA ALA A 157 24.35 54.04 8.05
C ALA A 157 24.38 55.37 8.81
N ARG A 158 25.56 55.78 9.31
CA ARG A 158 25.74 57.06 10.01
C ARG A 158 25.63 58.26 9.08
N LYS A 159 26.15 58.14 7.86
CA LYS A 159 26.11 59.21 6.85
C LYS A 159 24.74 59.33 6.17
N GLN A 160 23.90 58.30 6.26
CA GLN A 160 22.74 58.13 5.40
C GLN A 160 23.12 58.31 3.93
N ASP A 161 24.25 57.68 3.53
CA ASP A 161 24.62 57.58 2.11
C ASP A 161 23.41 56.96 1.40
N GLY A 162 22.81 57.69 0.45
CA GLY A 162 21.61 57.29 -0.27
C GLY A 162 21.88 56.12 -1.21
N LEU A 163 22.15 54.94 -0.64
CA LEU A 163 22.45 53.72 -1.34
C LEU A 163 21.20 53.24 -2.06
N VAL A 164 21.16 53.42 -3.38
CA VAL A 164 20.04 52.97 -4.21
C VAL A 164 20.18 51.47 -4.50
N TRP A 165 19.13 50.71 -4.20
CA TRP A 165 19.11 49.27 -4.45
C TRP A 165 19.00 48.97 -5.94
N GLY A 166 19.92 48.16 -6.47
CA GLY A 166 19.89 47.72 -7.87
C GLY A 166 20.48 48.70 -8.89
N GLU A 167 20.88 49.90 -8.48
CA GLU A 167 21.50 50.91 -9.36
C GLU A 167 22.75 50.34 -10.04
N GLY A 168 22.85 50.45 -11.37
CA GLY A 168 24.00 49.97 -12.14
C GLY A 168 24.00 48.47 -12.47
N VAL A 169 23.09 47.67 -11.92
CA VAL A 169 22.96 46.23 -12.23
C VAL A 169 21.64 45.84 -12.91
N GLU A 170 20.73 46.80 -13.09
CA GLU A 170 19.38 46.60 -13.64
C GLU A 170 19.36 45.79 -14.95
N ALA A 171 20.23 46.14 -15.91
CA ALA A 171 20.28 45.49 -17.22
C ALA A 171 20.76 44.03 -17.19
N ARG A 172 21.46 43.62 -16.13
CA ARG A 172 22.03 42.26 -15.99
C ARG A 172 21.11 41.32 -15.21
N LEU A 173 20.04 41.85 -14.63
CA LEU A 173 19.12 41.09 -13.80
C LEU A 173 17.95 40.59 -14.63
N PRO A 174 17.42 39.40 -14.33
CA PRO A 174 16.15 38.97 -14.90
C PRO A 174 15.05 39.99 -14.56
N ALA A 175 14.38 40.47 -15.60
CA ALA A 175 13.30 41.43 -15.49
C ALA A 175 12.16 40.92 -14.60
N LEU A 176 11.57 41.84 -13.85
CA LEU A 176 10.39 41.60 -13.03
C LEU A 176 9.11 42.03 -13.76
N GLY A 177 7.94 41.84 -13.14
CA GLY A 177 6.67 42.25 -13.73
C GLY A 177 6.18 41.29 -14.83
N MET A 178 5.60 41.84 -15.90
CA MET A 178 5.00 41.05 -16.99
C MET A 178 6.00 40.11 -17.67
N GLU A 179 7.22 40.60 -17.97
CA GLU A 179 8.25 39.81 -18.64
C GLU A 179 8.62 38.55 -17.85
N ARG A 180 8.64 38.63 -16.52
CA ARG A 180 8.88 37.48 -15.64
C ARG A 180 7.85 36.37 -15.86
N TYR A 181 6.57 36.73 -15.93
CA TYR A 181 5.49 35.77 -16.11
C TYR A 181 5.50 35.17 -17.52
N LEU A 182 5.77 35.99 -18.55
CA LEU A 182 5.92 35.50 -19.93
C LEU A 182 7.07 34.50 -20.06
N LYS A 183 8.21 34.77 -19.40
CA LYS A 183 9.33 33.83 -19.37
C LYS A 183 8.98 32.55 -18.60
N HIS A 184 8.31 32.67 -17.46
CA HIS A 184 7.82 31.51 -16.72
C HIS A 184 6.89 30.65 -17.57
N GLU A 185 5.92 31.24 -18.27
CA GLU A 185 5.00 30.50 -19.15
C GLU A 185 5.75 29.75 -20.25
N ARG A 186 6.79 30.36 -20.84
CA ARG A 186 7.68 29.67 -21.79
C ARG A 186 8.48 28.55 -21.12
N ALA A 187 8.96 28.77 -19.90
CA ALA A 187 9.76 27.80 -19.14
C ALA A 187 8.92 26.62 -18.60
N VAL A 188 7.60 26.77 -18.46
CA VAL A 188 6.67 25.66 -18.16
C VAL A 188 6.65 24.62 -19.29
N PHE A 189 6.98 25.03 -20.52
CA PHE A 189 7.09 24.15 -21.68
C PHE A 189 8.54 24.10 -22.20
N PRO A 190 9.48 23.49 -21.44
CA PRO A 190 10.87 23.45 -21.85
C PRO A 190 11.06 22.56 -23.08
N ALA A 191 12.14 22.80 -23.83
CA ALA A 191 12.44 22.02 -25.01
C ALA A 191 12.65 20.54 -24.62
N ARG A 192 12.07 19.62 -25.42
CA ARG A 192 12.18 18.17 -25.20
C ARG A 192 13.63 17.70 -25.02
N ALA A 193 14.56 18.32 -25.75
CA ALA A 193 15.98 17.99 -25.66
C ALA A 193 16.57 18.24 -24.26
N ASP A 194 16.18 19.33 -23.59
CA ASP A 194 16.71 19.67 -22.26
C ASP A 194 16.15 18.74 -21.18
N ILE A 195 14.87 18.38 -21.27
CA ILE A 195 14.23 17.40 -20.37
C ILE A 195 14.91 16.03 -20.54
N LEU A 196 15.08 15.57 -21.78
CA LEU A 196 15.70 14.27 -22.04
C LEU A 196 17.15 14.23 -21.57
N ARG A 197 17.90 15.31 -21.73
CA ARG A 197 19.26 15.41 -21.19
C ARG A 197 19.26 15.27 -19.67
N ALA A 198 18.46 16.07 -18.96
CA ALA A 198 18.37 16.00 -17.50
C ALA A 198 17.95 14.61 -16.99
N VAL A 199 16.97 13.97 -17.62
CA VAL A 199 16.52 12.62 -17.27
C VAL A 199 17.60 11.58 -17.57
N SER A 200 18.26 11.67 -18.72
CA SER A 200 19.32 10.71 -19.08
C SER A 200 20.52 10.82 -18.14
N ASP A 201 20.92 12.04 -17.80
CA ASP A 201 21.98 12.31 -16.82
C ASP A 201 21.59 11.77 -15.44
N TYR A 202 20.36 12.04 -14.99
CA TYR A 202 19.83 11.52 -13.73
C TYR A 202 19.86 9.99 -13.69
N MET A 203 19.32 9.32 -14.72
CA MET A 203 19.27 7.86 -14.78
C MET A 203 20.67 7.25 -14.80
N THR A 204 21.60 7.85 -15.53
CA THR A 204 23.00 7.40 -15.60
C THR A 204 23.66 7.47 -14.22
N VAL A 205 23.52 8.58 -13.51
CA VAL A 205 24.10 8.72 -12.16
C VAL A 205 23.37 7.83 -11.16
N PHE A 206 22.04 7.69 -11.28
CA PHE A 206 21.25 6.81 -10.42
C PHE A 206 21.70 5.35 -10.53
N GLU A 207 21.93 4.85 -11.73
CA GLU A 207 22.48 3.50 -11.97
C GLU A 207 23.87 3.34 -11.35
N GLN A 208 24.74 4.36 -11.49
CA GLN A 208 26.06 4.37 -10.86
C GLN A 208 25.97 4.34 -9.33
N VAL A 209 25.06 5.11 -8.72
CA VAL A 209 24.80 5.09 -7.27
C VAL A 209 24.34 3.70 -6.84
N ALA A 210 23.37 3.12 -7.55
CA ALA A 210 22.84 1.80 -7.23
C ALA A 210 23.93 0.72 -7.31
N GLU A 211 24.77 0.76 -8.36
CA GLU A 211 25.88 -0.15 -8.52
C GLU A 211 26.96 0.05 -7.44
N ALA A 212 27.30 1.30 -7.11
CA ALA A 212 28.26 1.63 -6.06
C ALA A 212 27.79 1.12 -4.68
N ARG A 213 26.52 1.34 -4.33
CA ARG A 213 25.93 0.81 -3.09
C ARG A 213 25.91 -0.71 -3.07
N LYS A 214 25.57 -1.36 -4.19
CA LYS A 214 25.60 -2.82 -4.32
C LYS A 214 27.01 -3.37 -4.10
N ARG A 215 28.03 -2.74 -4.69
CA ARG A 215 29.44 -3.11 -4.49
C ARG A 215 29.90 -2.91 -3.05
N GLU A 216 29.45 -1.85 -2.39
CA GLU A 216 29.77 -1.59 -0.99
C GLU A 216 29.16 -2.63 -0.05
N VAL A 217 27.88 -2.99 -0.27
CA VAL A 217 27.22 -4.08 0.47
C VAL A 217 27.92 -5.41 0.23
N ALA A 218 28.28 -5.73 -1.02
CA ALA A 218 29.00 -6.96 -1.34
C ALA A 218 30.39 -7.02 -0.68
N ARG A 219 31.11 -5.89 -0.65
CA ARG A 219 32.41 -5.81 0.05
C ARG A 219 32.23 -5.99 1.56
N ARG A 220 31.24 -5.31 2.15
CA ARG A 220 30.92 -5.43 3.58
C ARG A 220 30.49 -6.84 3.97
N ALA A 221 29.76 -7.52 3.09
CA ALA A 221 29.40 -8.93 3.30
C ALA A 221 30.60 -9.88 3.23
N GLN A 222 31.69 -9.48 2.56
CA GLN A 222 32.91 -10.28 2.42
C GLN A 222 33.96 -9.97 3.51
N GLU A 223 33.85 -8.81 4.17
CA GLU A 223 34.69 -8.43 5.30
C GLU A 223 34.29 -9.29 6.52
N PRO A 224 35.22 -10.10 7.10
CA PRO A 224 34.93 -10.87 8.31
C PRO A 224 34.72 -9.95 9.51
N ASP A 225 33.76 -10.29 10.36
CA ASP A 225 33.48 -9.57 11.61
C ASP A 225 34.64 -9.71 12.63
N GLU A 226 34.57 -9.01 13.77
CA GLU A 226 35.60 -9.04 14.83
C GLU A 226 35.90 -10.45 15.39
N ASP A 227 34.94 -11.38 15.24
CA ASP A 227 35.07 -12.80 15.60
C ASP A 227 35.56 -13.69 14.42
N GLY A 228 35.90 -13.12 13.26
CA GLY A 228 36.42 -13.82 12.09
C GLY A 228 35.37 -14.55 11.24
N PHE A 229 34.08 -14.35 11.50
CA PHE A 229 32.99 -14.93 10.72
C PHE A 229 32.56 -14.00 9.58
N VAL A 230 32.37 -14.58 8.38
CA VAL A 230 31.84 -13.87 7.22
C VAL A 230 30.31 -14.03 7.21
N THR A 231 29.58 -12.92 7.13
CA THR A 231 28.12 -12.94 7.10
C THR A 231 27.62 -13.45 5.75
N VAL A 232 26.89 -14.59 5.76
CA VAL A 232 26.27 -15.14 4.56
C VAL A 232 25.07 -14.27 4.17
N THR A 233 25.29 -13.25 3.35
CA THR A 233 24.18 -12.51 2.74
C THR A 233 23.60 -13.33 1.60
N SER A 234 22.28 -13.52 1.58
CA SER A 234 21.60 -14.03 0.40
C SER A 234 21.88 -13.08 -0.77
N GLY A 235 22.46 -13.63 -1.84
CA GLY A 235 22.76 -12.85 -3.04
C GLY A 235 21.51 -12.18 -3.62
N PRO A 236 21.69 -11.15 -4.46
CA PRO A 236 20.57 -10.52 -5.15
C PRO A 236 19.86 -11.60 -5.97
N LYS A 237 18.52 -11.70 -5.83
CA LYS A 237 17.68 -12.47 -6.75
C LYS A 237 17.80 -11.83 -8.12
N LEU A 238 18.86 -12.18 -8.85
CA LEU A 238 19.02 -11.87 -10.26
C LEU A 238 17.97 -12.68 -11.01
N THR A 239 17.32 -12.00 -11.95
CA THR A 239 16.31 -12.51 -12.86
C THR A 239 16.70 -13.84 -13.50
N GLU A 240 15.68 -14.69 -13.67
CA GLU A 240 15.67 -16.14 -13.83
C GLU A 240 16.48 -16.78 -14.98
N THR A 241 17.18 -16.05 -15.84
CA THR A 241 17.53 -16.61 -17.16
C THR A 241 19.02 -16.83 -17.47
N ALA A 242 19.96 -16.35 -16.65
CA ALA A 242 21.39 -16.43 -16.98
C ALA A 242 22.20 -17.49 -16.22
N HIS A 243 21.60 -18.16 -15.22
CA HIS A 243 22.27 -19.20 -14.43
C HIS A 243 21.46 -20.50 -14.30
N GLU A 244 20.35 -20.68 -15.04
CA GLU A 244 19.60 -21.93 -14.94
C GLU A 244 20.47 -23.13 -15.30
N ASP A 245 21.32 -23.00 -16.31
CA ASP A 245 22.13 -24.13 -16.79
C ASP A 245 23.26 -24.47 -15.81
N GLU A 246 24.01 -23.49 -15.29
CA GLU A 246 25.07 -23.74 -14.30
C GLU A 246 24.52 -24.16 -12.93
N ALA A 247 23.37 -23.61 -12.51
CA ALA A 247 22.72 -23.99 -11.27
C ALA A 247 22.08 -25.37 -11.38
N ARG A 248 21.43 -25.72 -12.50
CA ARG A 248 20.91 -27.08 -12.75
C ARG A 248 22.03 -28.09 -12.83
N GLU A 249 23.17 -27.76 -13.43
CA GLU A 249 24.31 -28.68 -13.53
C GLU A 249 24.97 -28.94 -12.17
N LEU A 250 25.10 -27.90 -11.32
CA LEU A 250 25.58 -28.06 -9.93
C LEU A 250 24.57 -28.80 -9.05
N VAL A 251 23.27 -28.54 -9.22
CA VAL A 251 22.19 -29.22 -8.51
C VAL A 251 22.10 -30.69 -8.95
N GLU A 252 22.23 -31.01 -10.23
CA GLU A 252 22.31 -32.39 -10.71
C GLU A 252 23.54 -33.12 -10.19
N ARG A 253 24.70 -32.45 -10.14
CA ARG A 253 25.93 -33.04 -9.60
C ARG A 253 25.83 -33.30 -8.10
N GLN A 254 25.09 -32.46 -7.37
CA GLN A 254 24.79 -32.68 -5.96
C GLN A 254 23.69 -33.73 -5.75
N ARG A 255 22.67 -33.78 -6.62
CA ARG A 255 21.60 -34.79 -6.58
C ARG A 255 22.15 -36.18 -6.87
N LYS A 256 23.00 -36.33 -7.89
CA LYS A 256 23.72 -37.58 -8.20
C LYS A 256 24.68 -38.02 -7.08
N LYS A 257 25.12 -37.09 -6.22
CA LYS A 257 25.92 -37.41 -5.01
C LYS A 257 25.04 -37.76 -3.80
N GLN A 258 23.82 -37.23 -3.71
CA GLN A 258 22.87 -37.50 -2.62
C GLN A 258 22.00 -38.73 -2.87
N GLU A 259 21.81 -39.15 -4.12
CA GLU A 259 21.05 -40.35 -4.53
C GLU A 259 21.61 -41.67 -3.93
N GLY A 260 22.82 -41.66 -3.35
CA GLY A 260 23.44 -42.83 -2.71
C GLY A 260 23.37 -42.90 -1.17
N LEU A 261 22.79 -41.90 -0.50
CA LEU A 261 22.86 -41.77 0.97
C LEU A 261 21.54 -41.42 1.67
N GLU A 262 20.40 -41.75 1.05
CA GLU A 262 19.10 -41.57 1.70
C GLU A 262 18.63 -42.85 2.42
N ASP A 263 18.21 -42.66 3.68
CA ASP A 263 17.45 -43.57 4.54
C ASP A 263 18.21 -44.66 5.33
N PHE A 264 19.47 -44.42 5.73
CA PHE A 264 20.17 -45.35 6.62
C PHE A 264 20.16 -44.98 8.13
N TYR A 265 19.96 -43.71 8.51
CA TYR A 265 20.12 -43.30 9.91
C TYR A 265 18.94 -42.52 10.50
N ARG A 266 18.56 -42.89 11.75
CA ARG A 266 17.48 -42.27 12.55
C ARG A 266 17.60 -40.74 12.74
N PHE A 267 18.80 -40.17 12.61
CA PHE A 267 18.98 -38.72 12.69
C PHE A 267 18.46 -38.00 11.45
N GLN A 268 18.58 -38.61 10.26
CA GLN A 268 18.05 -38.06 9.00
C GLN A 268 16.52 -37.99 9.03
N SER A 269 15.86 -38.98 9.65
CA SER A 269 14.40 -38.97 9.82
C SER A 269 13.92 -37.89 10.80
N ARG A 270 14.70 -37.63 11.87
CA ARG A 270 14.44 -36.52 12.82
C ARG A 270 14.67 -35.16 12.18
N GLU A 271 15.69 -35.06 11.33
CA GLU A 271 16.01 -33.85 10.57
C GLU A 271 14.95 -33.58 9.50
N LYS A 272 14.50 -34.59 8.74
CA LYS A 272 13.35 -34.50 7.83
C LYS A 272 12.04 -34.10 8.55
N ARG A 273 11.83 -34.49 9.82
CA ARG A 273 10.67 -34.03 10.62
C ARG A 273 10.83 -32.57 11.05
N LYS A 274 12.03 -32.16 11.49
CA LYS A 274 12.33 -30.78 11.88
C LYS A 274 12.27 -29.81 10.70
N GLN A 275 12.72 -30.24 9.52
CA GLN A 275 12.61 -29.47 8.29
C GLN A 275 11.14 -29.29 7.88
N ARG A 276 10.34 -30.38 7.88
CA ARG A 276 8.88 -30.27 7.65
C ARG A 276 8.19 -29.34 8.63
N GLN A 277 8.58 -29.37 9.92
CA GLN A 277 8.03 -28.45 10.93
C GLN A 277 8.44 -26.99 10.68
N ASN A 278 9.69 -26.73 10.27
CA ASN A 278 10.15 -25.39 9.93
C ASN A 278 9.50 -24.84 8.65
N GLU A 279 9.27 -25.71 7.67
CA GLU A 279 8.57 -25.35 6.44
C GLU A 279 7.11 -25.00 6.72
N LEU A 280 6.43 -25.76 7.60
CA LEU A 280 5.10 -25.41 8.12
C LEU A 280 5.10 -24.05 8.86
N LEU A 281 6.11 -23.75 9.68
CA LEU A 281 6.23 -22.44 10.35
C LEU A 281 6.45 -21.29 9.35
N ARG A 282 7.26 -21.53 8.30
CA ARG A 282 7.54 -20.54 7.27
C ARG A 282 6.30 -20.25 6.42
N GLN A 283 5.59 -21.29 6.02
CA GLN A 283 4.31 -21.19 5.32
C GLN A 283 3.29 -20.46 6.20
N PHE A 284 3.22 -20.75 7.50
CA PHE A 284 2.34 -20.04 8.44
C PHE A 284 2.70 -18.54 8.58
N GLY A 285 4.00 -18.20 8.56
CA GLY A 285 4.45 -16.80 8.58
C GLY A 285 4.13 -16.04 7.30
N GLU A 286 4.30 -16.67 6.14
CA GLU A 286 3.93 -16.13 4.83
C GLU A 286 2.40 -15.95 4.71
N ASP A 287 1.61 -16.90 5.23
CA ASP A 287 0.15 -16.81 5.29
C ASP A 287 -0.34 -15.75 6.27
N LYS A 288 0.31 -15.59 7.43
CA LYS A 288 0.03 -14.51 8.38
C LYS A 288 0.28 -13.13 7.76
N LYS A 289 1.35 -12.98 6.99
CA LYS A 289 1.69 -11.75 6.27
C LYS A 289 0.71 -11.46 5.12
N ARG A 290 0.32 -12.50 4.35
CA ARG A 290 -0.77 -12.38 3.36
C ARG A 290 -2.10 -12.01 4.00
N LEU A 291 -2.39 -12.52 5.20
CA LEU A 291 -3.58 -12.18 5.98
C LEU A 291 -3.59 -10.72 6.43
N GLU A 292 -2.43 -10.14 6.75
CA GLU A 292 -2.28 -8.72 7.10
C GLU A 292 -2.47 -7.80 5.88
N ASP A 293 -1.89 -8.18 4.74
CA ASP A 293 -2.06 -7.45 3.48
C ASP A 293 -3.49 -7.56 2.93
N MET A 294 -4.13 -8.72 3.09
CA MET A 294 -5.55 -8.90 2.81
C MET A 294 -6.43 -8.16 3.81
N LYS A 295 -6.04 -8.08 5.10
CA LYS A 295 -6.69 -7.23 6.12
C LYS A 295 -6.70 -5.75 5.73
N ARG A 296 -5.62 -5.26 5.12
CA ARG A 296 -5.54 -3.89 4.59
C ARG A 296 -6.41 -3.68 3.35
N ARG A 297 -6.65 -4.72 2.54
CA ARG A 297 -7.58 -4.69 1.40
C ARG A 297 -9.06 -4.88 1.79
N LYS A 298 -9.40 -5.03 3.10
CA LYS A 298 -10.77 -5.25 3.63
C LYS A 298 -11.70 -4.01 3.59
N GLY A 299 -11.82 -3.34 2.46
CA GLY A 299 -12.98 -2.47 2.21
C GLY A 299 -14.31 -3.25 2.17
N LYS A 300 -14.27 -4.58 1.97
CA LYS A 300 -15.45 -5.42 1.69
C LYS A 300 -15.80 -6.46 2.76
N ILE A 301 -15.05 -6.58 3.86
CA ILE A 301 -15.49 -7.36 5.05
C ILE A 301 -16.58 -6.64 5.86
N ARG A 302 -16.82 -5.35 5.54
CA ARG A 302 -18.01 -4.65 6.01
C ARG A 302 -19.31 -5.35 5.60
N VAL A 303 -19.31 -6.13 4.50
CA VAL A 303 -20.51 -6.79 3.95
C VAL A 303 -21.00 -7.92 4.85
N LEU A 304 -20.13 -8.83 5.31
CA LEU A 304 -20.53 -9.90 6.25
C LEU A 304 -20.99 -9.33 7.61
N LEU A 305 -20.27 -8.32 8.11
CA LEU A 305 -20.67 -7.59 9.31
C LEU A 305 -22.01 -6.85 9.13
N SER A 306 -22.28 -6.31 7.94
CA SER A 306 -23.56 -5.68 7.64
C SER A 306 -24.69 -6.70 7.52
N VAL A 307 -24.45 -7.87 6.93
CA VAL A 307 -25.44 -8.96 6.84
C VAL A 307 -25.86 -9.41 8.24
N ASN A 308 -24.88 -9.74 9.10
CA ASN A 308 -25.19 -10.13 10.48
C ASN A 308 -25.87 -9.00 11.27
N ARG A 309 -25.49 -7.73 11.03
CA ARG A 309 -26.13 -6.55 11.64
C ARG A 309 -27.58 -6.37 11.17
N ARG A 310 -27.87 -6.56 9.87
CA ARG A 310 -29.23 -6.46 9.31
C ARG A 310 -30.12 -7.61 9.79
N HIS A 311 -29.58 -8.82 9.92
CA HIS A 311 -30.30 -9.96 10.51
C HIS A 311 -30.61 -9.73 12.00
N ALA A 312 -29.63 -9.30 12.80
CA ALA A 312 -29.86 -8.98 14.20
C ALA A 312 -30.90 -7.87 14.41
N LYS A 313 -30.95 -6.87 13.51
CA LYS A 313 -31.93 -5.77 13.55
C LYS A 313 -33.38 -6.22 13.38
N LYS A 314 -33.64 -7.34 12.70
CA LYS A 314 -34.99 -7.94 12.59
C LYS A 314 -35.55 -8.32 13.97
N PHE A 315 -34.70 -8.86 14.84
CA PHE A 315 -35.10 -9.33 16.16
C PHE A 315 -35.01 -8.24 17.24
N SER A 316 -34.38 -7.10 16.94
CA SER A 316 -34.37 -5.92 17.81
C SER A 316 -35.40 -4.90 17.36
N SER A 317 -36.66 -5.07 17.78
CA SER A 317 -37.80 -4.18 17.47
C SER A 317 -37.71 -2.75 18.05
N ALA A 318 -36.54 -2.31 18.54
CA ALA A 318 -36.44 -1.14 19.40
C ALA A 318 -36.20 0.21 18.68
N PHE A 319 -35.73 0.26 17.43
CA PHE A 319 -35.46 1.53 16.74
C PHE A 319 -35.52 1.39 15.22
N ASP A 320 -36.72 1.33 14.64
CA ASP A 320 -36.89 1.50 13.19
C ASP A 320 -37.26 2.97 12.91
N ASP A 321 -36.22 3.80 12.74
CA ASP A 321 -36.38 5.19 12.31
C ASP A 321 -36.50 5.18 10.77
N GLN A 322 -37.67 5.53 10.24
CA GLN A 322 -38.03 5.40 8.81
C GLN A 322 -37.15 6.23 7.85
N ASN A 323 -36.15 6.95 8.38
CA ASN A 323 -35.25 7.81 7.64
C ASN A 323 -33.82 7.22 7.45
N GLN A 324 -33.59 5.94 7.79
CA GLN A 324 -32.30 5.26 7.58
C GLN A 324 -32.13 4.79 6.13
N GLN A 325 -30.90 4.91 5.60
CA GLN A 325 -30.55 4.36 4.27
C GLN A 325 -30.84 2.86 4.20
N ALA A 326 -31.35 2.37 3.07
CA ALA A 326 -31.76 0.97 2.85
C ALA A 326 -30.68 -0.08 3.22
N SER A 327 -29.40 0.29 3.21
CA SER A 327 -28.27 -0.55 3.64
C SER A 327 -28.20 -0.82 5.16
N GLU A 328 -29.06 -0.19 5.97
CA GLU A 328 -29.03 -0.29 7.43
C GLU A 328 -30.32 -0.85 8.04
N ARG A 329 -31.39 -1.06 7.26
CA ARG A 329 -32.67 -1.62 7.71
C ARG A 329 -32.57 -3.13 7.96
N GLY A 330 -33.37 -3.67 8.88
CA GLY A 330 -33.49 -5.11 9.09
C GLY A 330 -33.96 -5.86 7.83
N TYR A 331 -33.71 -7.16 7.75
CA TYR A 331 -34.23 -7.98 6.65
C TYR A 331 -35.73 -8.24 6.82
N GLU A 332 -36.52 -8.01 5.76
CA GLU A 332 -37.97 -8.27 5.75
C GLU A 332 -38.33 -9.62 5.09
N SER A 333 -37.48 -10.12 4.19
CA SER A 333 -37.71 -11.39 3.50
C SER A 333 -36.40 -12.13 3.23
N PHE A 334 -36.48 -13.45 3.06
CA PHE A 334 -35.33 -14.27 2.69
C PHE A 334 -34.76 -13.87 1.32
N LYS A 335 -35.57 -13.28 0.43
CA LYS A 335 -35.13 -12.75 -0.86
C LYS A 335 -34.04 -11.67 -0.73
N GLU A 336 -34.12 -10.82 0.28
CA GLU A 336 -33.08 -9.81 0.54
C GLU A 336 -31.80 -10.43 1.09
N VAL A 337 -31.94 -11.38 2.02
CA VAL A 337 -30.82 -12.15 2.57
C VAL A 337 -30.10 -12.89 1.46
N ALA A 338 -30.85 -13.57 0.59
CA ALA A 338 -30.32 -14.30 -0.54
C ALA A 338 -29.54 -13.41 -1.50
N LYS A 339 -30.03 -12.18 -1.78
CA LYS A 339 -29.33 -11.22 -2.64
C LYS A 339 -27.99 -10.75 -2.05
N ASP A 340 -27.96 -10.43 -0.75
CA ASP A 340 -26.74 -9.97 -0.09
C ASP A 340 -25.70 -11.10 0.05
N LEU A 341 -26.15 -12.32 0.32
CA LEU A 341 -25.29 -13.51 0.37
C LEU A 341 -24.80 -13.95 -1.02
N ASP A 342 -25.64 -13.84 -2.06
CA ASP A 342 -25.28 -14.14 -3.45
C ASP A 342 -24.12 -13.26 -3.93
N GLY A 343 -24.18 -11.95 -3.62
CA GLY A 343 -23.09 -11.02 -3.90
C GLY A 343 -21.83 -11.27 -3.07
N LEU A 344 -21.97 -11.79 -1.85
CA LEU A 344 -20.82 -12.21 -1.04
C LEU A 344 -20.14 -13.44 -1.64
N ILE A 345 -20.91 -14.42 -2.12
CA ILE A 345 -20.41 -15.61 -2.79
C ILE A 345 -19.64 -15.24 -4.07
N ASP A 346 -20.16 -14.32 -4.90
CA ASP A 346 -19.45 -13.86 -6.11
C ASP A 346 -18.09 -13.23 -5.80
N VAL A 347 -18.04 -12.40 -4.76
CA VAL A 347 -16.79 -11.76 -4.34
C VAL A 347 -15.80 -12.78 -3.80
N LEU A 348 -16.27 -13.76 -3.04
CA LEU A 348 -15.44 -14.87 -2.55
C LEU A 348 -14.94 -15.73 -3.72
N TRP A 349 -15.78 -16.01 -4.71
CA TRP A 349 -15.45 -16.80 -5.88
C TRP A 349 -14.33 -16.16 -6.72
N VAL A 350 -14.39 -14.85 -6.95
CA VAL A 350 -13.36 -14.10 -7.69
C VAL A 350 -11.99 -14.06 -6.97
N SER A 351 -11.94 -14.33 -5.66
CA SER A 351 -10.70 -14.20 -4.88
C SER A 351 -9.61 -15.25 -5.18
N GLY A 352 -9.97 -16.38 -5.80
CA GLY A 352 -9.06 -17.43 -6.29
C GLY A 352 -8.09 -18.02 -5.26
N THR A 353 -8.37 -17.87 -3.96
CA THR A 353 -7.47 -18.34 -2.88
C THR A 353 -8.17 -19.41 -2.03
N PRO A 354 -7.90 -20.71 -2.25
CA PRO A 354 -8.65 -21.80 -1.61
C PRO A 354 -8.67 -21.76 -0.08
N SER A 355 -7.53 -21.41 0.55
CA SER A 355 -7.38 -21.34 2.01
C SER A 355 -8.24 -20.26 2.68
N ILE A 356 -8.74 -19.31 1.90
CA ILE A 356 -9.67 -18.28 2.35
C ILE A 356 -11.09 -18.63 1.86
N GLN A 357 -11.23 -19.05 0.60
CA GLN A 357 -12.54 -19.36 0.04
C GLN A 357 -13.28 -20.43 0.84
N ILE A 358 -12.63 -21.55 1.18
CA ILE A 358 -13.28 -22.70 1.81
C ILE A 358 -13.84 -22.34 3.20
N PRO A 359 -13.07 -21.77 4.16
CA PRO A 359 -13.61 -21.44 5.47
C PRO A 359 -14.71 -20.38 5.44
N TYR A 360 -14.62 -19.39 4.55
CA TYR A 360 -15.62 -18.33 4.44
C TYR A 360 -16.91 -18.82 3.78
N LEU A 361 -16.83 -19.69 2.76
CA LEU A 361 -18.02 -20.32 2.17
C LEU A 361 -18.74 -21.26 3.14
N ILE A 362 -17.99 -22.01 3.96
CA ILE A 362 -18.56 -22.80 5.07
C ILE A 362 -19.31 -21.88 6.05
N THR A 363 -18.75 -20.70 6.37
CA THR A 363 -19.41 -19.72 7.25
C THR A 363 -20.70 -19.18 6.62
N VAL A 364 -20.67 -18.86 5.32
CA VAL A 364 -21.86 -18.39 4.58
C VAL A 364 -22.94 -19.47 4.52
N ALA A 365 -22.59 -20.73 4.25
CA ALA A 365 -23.53 -21.85 4.28
C ALA A 365 -24.13 -22.06 5.68
N GLY A 366 -23.34 -21.91 6.74
CA GLY A 366 -23.84 -21.92 8.12
C GLY A 366 -24.82 -20.79 8.43
N LEU A 367 -24.57 -19.57 7.91
CA LEU A 367 -25.52 -18.45 8.03
C LEU A 367 -26.82 -18.73 7.29
N ILE A 368 -26.76 -19.32 6.10
CA ILE A 368 -27.97 -19.71 5.36
C ILE A 368 -28.81 -20.69 6.16
N ASN A 369 -28.19 -21.73 6.73
CA ASN A 369 -28.92 -22.70 7.56
C ASN A 369 -29.52 -22.08 8.82
N THR A 370 -28.87 -21.06 9.37
CA THR A 370 -29.37 -20.34 10.55
C THR A 370 -30.51 -19.40 10.18
N TYR A 371 -30.42 -18.74 9.02
CA TYR A 371 -31.37 -17.70 8.62
C TYR A 371 -32.59 -18.26 7.92
N LEU A 372 -32.47 -19.37 7.19
CA LEU A 372 -33.56 -19.95 6.42
C LEU A 372 -34.82 -20.22 7.26
N PRO A 373 -34.75 -20.80 8.48
CA PRO A 373 -35.93 -21.03 9.32
C PRO A 373 -36.55 -19.74 9.87
N ASP A 374 -35.80 -18.64 9.90
CA ASP A 374 -36.28 -17.39 10.49
C ASP A 374 -37.28 -16.65 9.58
N PHE A 375 -37.30 -16.92 8.27
CA PHE A 375 -38.09 -16.17 7.29
C PHE A 375 -39.06 -17.08 6.52
N PRO A 376 -40.20 -16.55 6.04
CA PRO A 376 -41.06 -17.29 5.12
C PRO A 376 -40.27 -17.63 3.84
N LEU A 377 -40.44 -18.86 3.36
CA LEU A 377 -39.68 -19.39 2.24
C LEU A 377 -39.98 -18.56 0.98
N SER A 378 -38.92 -18.17 0.27
CA SER A 378 -39.01 -17.49 -1.04
C SER A 378 -38.42 -18.41 -2.12
N PRO A 379 -39.18 -19.42 -2.62
CA PRO A 379 -38.64 -20.57 -3.36
C PRO A 379 -37.66 -20.20 -4.47
N GLY A 380 -38.04 -19.29 -5.36
CA GLY A 380 -37.21 -18.91 -6.51
C GLY A 380 -35.87 -18.26 -6.15
N SER A 381 -35.78 -17.52 -5.04
CA SER A 381 -34.52 -16.90 -4.60
C SER A 381 -33.67 -17.87 -3.76
N THR A 382 -34.32 -18.68 -2.93
CA THR A 382 -33.68 -19.72 -2.12
C THR A 382 -33.03 -20.79 -2.99
N PHE A 383 -33.78 -21.40 -3.91
CA PHE A 383 -33.25 -22.46 -4.77
C PHE A 383 -32.14 -21.95 -5.71
N ARG A 384 -32.21 -20.71 -6.19
CA ARG A 384 -31.13 -20.11 -7.00
C ARG A 384 -29.83 -19.99 -6.20
N LEU A 385 -29.91 -19.50 -4.96
CA LEU A 385 -28.75 -19.36 -4.08
C LEU A 385 -28.14 -20.73 -3.74
N LEU A 386 -28.98 -21.72 -3.42
CA LEU A 386 -28.53 -23.07 -3.05
C LEU A 386 -27.92 -23.82 -4.23
N ARG A 387 -28.47 -23.69 -5.46
CA ARG A 387 -27.86 -24.25 -6.67
C ARG A 387 -26.47 -23.66 -6.94
N LYS A 388 -26.31 -22.36 -6.70
CA LYS A 388 -25.01 -21.69 -6.84
C LYS A 388 -24.01 -22.21 -5.81
N LEU A 389 -24.42 -22.37 -4.55
CA LEU A 389 -23.55 -22.95 -3.52
C LEU A 389 -23.21 -24.42 -3.77
N ASP A 390 -24.15 -25.19 -4.32
CA ASP A 390 -23.89 -26.58 -4.72
C ASP A 390 -22.83 -26.66 -5.82
N SER A 391 -22.95 -25.84 -6.87
CA SER A 391 -21.91 -25.76 -7.92
C SER A 391 -20.56 -25.30 -7.36
N VAL A 392 -20.54 -24.29 -6.47
CA VAL A 392 -19.31 -23.80 -5.83
C VAL A 392 -18.65 -24.86 -4.97
N PHE A 393 -19.38 -25.57 -4.10
CA PHE A 393 -18.78 -26.62 -3.27
C PHE A 393 -18.36 -27.83 -4.10
N ALA A 394 -19.16 -28.28 -5.07
CA ALA A 394 -18.77 -29.34 -6.00
C ALA A 394 -17.48 -28.98 -6.75
N SER A 395 -17.36 -27.73 -7.21
CA SER A 395 -16.16 -27.26 -7.90
C SER A 395 -14.93 -27.24 -6.99
N LEU A 396 -15.08 -26.81 -5.73
CA LEU A 396 -13.99 -26.82 -4.76
C LEU A 396 -13.52 -28.23 -4.39
N LEU A 397 -14.44 -29.20 -4.36
CA LEU A 397 -14.13 -30.60 -4.07
C LEU A 397 -13.38 -31.27 -5.24
N LEU A 398 -13.80 -30.98 -6.47
CA LEU A 398 -13.18 -31.50 -7.69
C LEU A 398 -11.85 -30.80 -8.04
N GLY A 399 -11.70 -29.52 -7.66
CA GLY A 399 -10.58 -28.66 -8.08
C GLY A 399 -10.74 -28.08 -9.50
N GLU A 400 -11.88 -28.33 -10.13
CA GLU A 400 -12.28 -27.88 -11.46
C GLU A 400 -13.70 -27.32 -11.37
N ASP A 401 -14.06 -26.42 -12.27
CA ASP A 401 -15.43 -25.90 -12.35
C ASP A 401 -16.40 -27.05 -12.71
N ALA A 402 -17.37 -27.31 -11.81
CA ALA A 402 -18.33 -28.40 -11.93
C ALA A 402 -19.30 -28.26 -13.11
N ASP A 403 -19.43 -27.07 -13.69
CA ASP A 403 -20.30 -26.82 -14.85
C ASP A 403 -19.52 -26.72 -16.17
N THR A 404 -18.26 -26.26 -16.15
CA THR A 404 -17.46 -26.03 -17.37
C THR A 404 -16.26 -26.98 -17.54
N GLY A 405 -15.84 -27.68 -16.48
CA GLY A 405 -14.65 -28.53 -16.48
C GLY A 405 -13.32 -27.77 -16.56
N ALA A 406 -13.34 -26.43 -16.43
CA ALA A 406 -12.13 -25.62 -16.46
C ALA A 406 -11.37 -25.67 -15.12
N PRO A 407 -10.02 -25.66 -15.12
CA PRO A 407 -9.25 -25.62 -13.89
C PRO A 407 -9.52 -24.32 -13.13
N LEU A 408 -9.72 -24.42 -11.81
CA LEU A 408 -10.02 -23.25 -10.98
C LEU A 408 -8.78 -22.36 -10.77
N SER A 409 -8.99 -21.05 -10.81
CA SER A 409 -7.94 -20.06 -10.51
C SER A 409 -7.44 -20.25 -9.08
N GLY A 410 -6.14 -20.53 -8.93
CA GLY A 410 -5.49 -20.84 -7.64
C GLY A 410 -5.45 -22.32 -7.26
N PHE A 411 -5.98 -23.22 -8.10
CA PHE A 411 -5.95 -24.68 -7.93
C PHE A 411 -4.95 -25.40 -8.86
N GLU A 412 -4.18 -24.67 -9.66
CA GLU A 412 -3.22 -25.22 -10.63
C GLU A 412 -2.26 -26.23 -9.97
N GLY A 413 -2.45 -27.51 -10.29
CA GLY A 413 -1.60 -28.64 -9.86
C GLY A 413 -1.87 -29.19 -8.46
N ARG A 414 -2.95 -28.79 -7.76
CA ARG A 414 -3.27 -29.28 -6.41
C ARG A 414 -4.57 -30.09 -6.41
N HIS A 415 -4.45 -31.40 -6.28
CA HIS A 415 -5.60 -32.26 -5.97
C HIS A 415 -5.84 -32.29 -4.46
N ASN A 416 -7.11 -32.45 -4.04
CA ASN A 416 -7.50 -32.61 -2.63
C ASN A 416 -7.20 -31.37 -1.75
N VAL A 417 -7.51 -30.17 -2.27
CA VAL A 417 -7.28 -28.89 -1.56
C VAL A 417 -8.19 -28.73 -0.34
N VAL A 418 -9.38 -29.32 -0.38
CA VAL A 418 -10.32 -29.36 0.75
C VAL A 418 -9.88 -30.44 1.74
N SER A 419 -9.58 -30.06 2.98
CA SER A 419 -9.18 -31.01 4.02
C SER A 419 -10.32 -31.94 4.43
N MET A 420 -10.00 -33.13 4.97
CA MET A 420 -11.02 -34.08 5.45
C MET A 420 -11.99 -33.47 6.47
N THR A 421 -11.50 -32.59 7.33
CA THR A 421 -12.34 -31.88 8.32
C THR A 421 -13.28 -30.87 7.66
N GLU A 422 -12.85 -30.20 6.59
CA GLU A 422 -13.71 -29.31 5.80
C GLU A 422 -14.75 -30.11 5.00
N LYS A 423 -14.35 -31.25 4.42
CA LYS A 423 -15.28 -32.16 3.71
C LYS A 423 -16.42 -32.63 4.61
N VAL A 424 -16.11 -33.07 5.83
CA VAL A 424 -17.12 -33.48 6.83
C VAL A 424 -18.05 -32.31 7.20
N ARG A 425 -17.52 -31.08 7.32
CA ARG A 425 -18.33 -29.89 7.62
C ARG A 425 -19.25 -29.50 6.47
N ILE A 426 -18.75 -29.53 5.24
CA ILE A 426 -19.55 -29.22 4.04
C ILE A 426 -20.69 -30.25 3.91
N LYS A 427 -20.40 -31.54 4.12
CA LYS A 427 -21.42 -32.60 4.12
C LYS A 427 -22.51 -32.34 5.18
N SER A 428 -22.11 -32.12 6.43
CA SER A 428 -23.04 -31.85 7.52
C SER A 428 -23.90 -30.60 7.27
N LEU A 429 -23.31 -29.52 6.74
CA LEU A 429 -24.06 -28.31 6.39
C LEU A 429 -25.03 -28.53 5.23
N ALA A 430 -24.62 -29.26 4.19
CA ALA A 430 -25.46 -29.57 3.04
C ALA A 430 -26.66 -30.43 3.43
N GLU A 431 -26.44 -31.49 4.23
CA GLU A 431 -27.50 -32.36 4.75
C GLU A 431 -28.46 -31.58 5.64
N THR A 432 -27.94 -30.75 6.56
CA THR A 432 -28.76 -29.91 7.45
C THR A 432 -29.59 -28.89 6.66
N CYS A 433 -28.99 -28.29 5.62
CA CYS A 433 -29.69 -27.34 4.75
C CYS A 433 -30.83 -28.02 3.99
N ARG A 434 -30.58 -29.22 3.46
CA ARG A 434 -31.59 -29.99 2.72
C ARG A 434 -32.79 -30.33 3.58
N VAL A 435 -32.57 -30.74 4.84
CA VAL A 435 -33.66 -30.98 5.81
C VAL A 435 -34.45 -29.71 6.06
N ALA A 436 -33.78 -28.59 6.36
CA ALA A 436 -34.45 -27.32 6.62
C ALA A 436 -35.26 -26.79 5.41
N VAL A 437 -34.81 -27.06 4.17
CA VAL A 437 -35.56 -26.69 2.96
C VAL A 437 -36.77 -27.58 2.73
N VAL A 438 -36.68 -28.88 3.01
CA VAL A 438 -37.82 -29.80 2.92
C VAL A 438 -38.89 -29.41 3.93
N GLU A 439 -38.51 -29.23 5.21
CA GLU A 439 -39.44 -28.77 6.26
C GLU A 439 -40.09 -27.43 5.90
N ALA A 440 -39.31 -26.47 5.40
CA ALA A 440 -39.86 -25.19 4.96
C ALA A 440 -40.72 -25.27 3.68
N SER A 441 -40.53 -26.29 2.84
CA SER A 441 -41.34 -26.50 1.63
C SER A 441 -42.66 -27.18 1.97
N GLU A 442 -42.65 -28.15 2.89
CA GLU A 442 -43.86 -28.78 3.43
C GLU A 442 -44.76 -27.74 4.10
N GLN A 443 -44.19 -26.82 4.89
CA GLN A 443 -44.95 -25.75 5.53
C GLN A 443 -45.62 -24.79 4.53
N VAL A 444 -44.97 -24.52 3.39
CA VAL A 444 -45.57 -23.69 2.32
C VAL A 444 -46.67 -24.43 1.59
N ASP A 445 -46.50 -25.72 1.33
CA ASP A 445 -47.52 -26.52 0.65
C ASP A 445 -48.75 -26.71 1.56
N GLU A 446 -48.58 -26.84 2.89
CA GLU A 446 -49.68 -26.84 3.87
C GLU A 446 -50.43 -25.50 3.93
N GLU A 447 -49.73 -24.35 3.87
CA GLU A 447 -50.37 -23.02 3.85
C GLU A 447 -51.18 -22.80 2.57
N VAL A 448 -50.67 -23.24 1.41
CA VAL A 448 -51.38 -23.14 0.12
C VAL A 448 -52.60 -24.07 0.08
N ASP A 449 -52.46 -25.30 0.57
CA ASP A 449 -53.58 -26.24 0.67
C ASP A 449 -54.67 -25.75 1.65
N ALA A 450 -54.30 -25.03 2.71
CA ALA A 450 -55.24 -24.40 3.63
C ALA A 450 -56.00 -23.22 2.99
N GLU A 451 -55.30 -22.36 2.25
CA GLU A 451 -55.94 -21.25 1.50
C GLU A 451 -56.87 -21.77 0.38
N GLU A 452 -56.52 -22.86 -0.29
CA GLU A 452 -57.40 -23.51 -1.27
C GLU A 452 -58.64 -24.15 -0.60
N ARG A 453 -58.50 -24.77 0.58
CA ARG A 453 -59.63 -25.34 1.34
C ARG A 453 -60.60 -24.28 1.86
N ASP A 454 -60.10 -23.13 2.31
CA ASP A 454 -60.94 -22.01 2.78
C ASP A 454 -61.68 -21.31 1.63
N SER A 455 -61.21 -21.44 0.38
CA SER A 455 -61.90 -20.94 -0.81
C SER A 455 -63.06 -21.84 -1.28
N PHE A 456 -63.25 -23.03 -0.71
CA PHE A 456 -64.26 -24.02 -1.11
C PHE A 456 -65.45 -24.15 -0.14
N ASN A 457 -65.65 -23.19 0.78
CA ASN A 457 -66.83 -23.20 1.65
C ASN A 457 -67.86 -22.12 1.27
N GLU A 458 -68.51 -22.31 0.11
CA GLU A 458 -69.82 -21.71 -0.15
C GLU A 458 -70.60 -22.58 -1.17
N GLY A 459 -71.53 -23.42 -0.69
CA GLY A 459 -72.70 -23.83 -1.47
C GLY A 459 -72.93 -25.32 -1.76
N ASP A 460 -73.76 -25.91 -0.89
CA ASP A 460 -74.88 -26.84 -1.16
C ASP A 460 -74.64 -28.36 -1.34
N ASP A 461 -75.54 -29.09 -0.67
CA ASP A 461 -75.66 -30.54 -0.50
C ASP A 461 -76.18 -31.26 -1.77
N ASP A 462 -75.76 -32.51 -2.01
CA ASP A 462 -76.64 -33.64 -2.37
C ASP A 462 -75.89 -34.98 -2.40
N ASP A 463 -76.64 -36.04 -2.08
CA ASP A 463 -76.29 -37.36 -1.57
C ASP A 463 -75.35 -38.30 -2.39
N ASP A 464 -74.80 -39.25 -1.61
CA ASP A 464 -74.64 -40.70 -1.85
C ASP A 464 -73.22 -41.35 -2.01
N ASP A 465 -73.12 -42.44 -1.24
CA ASP A 465 -72.22 -43.61 -1.24
C ASP A 465 -70.88 -43.59 -0.47
N ASP A 466 -71.00 -44.12 0.75
CA ASP A 466 -69.98 -44.83 1.53
C ASP A 466 -69.26 -45.91 0.71
N PHE A 467 -67.93 -45.82 0.63
CA PHE A 467 -67.08 -47.01 0.60
C PHE A 467 -65.71 -46.73 1.22
N GLY A 468 -65.60 -46.99 2.53
CA GLY A 468 -64.30 -47.08 3.19
C GLY A 468 -63.52 -48.29 2.74
N THR A 469 -62.35 -48.09 2.10
CA THR A 469 -61.23 -49.03 2.19
C THR A 469 -59.91 -48.27 2.04
N GLY A 470 -59.25 -47.98 3.17
CA GLY A 470 -57.87 -47.51 3.16
C GLY A 470 -56.93 -48.62 2.72
N THR A 471 -55.93 -48.28 1.89
CA THR A 471 -54.52 -48.65 2.07
C THR A 471 -53.66 -48.09 0.94
N GLY A 472 -52.81 -47.11 1.28
CA GLY A 472 -51.72 -46.61 0.44
C GLY A 472 -51.97 -45.23 -0.15
N GLU A 473 -52.08 -44.20 0.70
CA GLU A 473 -51.97 -42.80 0.28
C GLU A 473 -50.62 -42.57 -0.42
N TYR A 474 -50.61 -42.61 -1.75
CA TYR A 474 -49.58 -41.95 -2.52
C TYR A 474 -49.93 -40.46 -2.50
N GLN A 475 -49.43 -39.76 -1.49
CA GLN A 475 -49.46 -38.30 -1.43
C GLN A 475 -48.76 -37.79 -2.69
N ALA A 476 -49.47 -37.05 -3.54
CA ALA A 476 -48.87 -36.45 -4.72
C ALA A 476 -47.72 -35.54 -4.25
N PRO A 477 -46.54 -35.58 -4.89
CA PRO A 477 -45.41 -34.75 -4.48
C PRO A 477 -45.82 -33.28 -4.54
N GLY A 478 -45.54 -32.57 -3.45
CA GLY A 478 -45.74 -31.14 -3.29
C GLY A 478 -45.06 -30.34 -4.41
N ARG A 479 -45.54 -29.11 -4.60
CA ARG A 479 -45.18 -28.27 -5.76
C ARG A 479 -43.67 -28.02 -5.86
N TRP A 480 -42.95 -28.10 -4.73
CA TRP A 480 -41.53 -27.82 -4.63
C TRP A 480 -40.68 -29.03 -4.21
N ASP A 481 -41.28 -30.19 -3.98
CA ASP A 481 -40.59 -31.41 -3.49
C ASP A 481 -39.46 -31.86 -4.42
N MET A 482 -39.69 -31.80 -5.74
CA MET A 482 -38.67 -32.15 -6.73
C MET A 482 -37.49 -31.15 -6.74
N GLU A 483 -37.71 -29.88 -6.37
CA GLU A 483 -36.64 -28.89 -6.27
C GLU A 483 -35.90 -28.99 -4.93
N ALA A 484 -36.61 -29.29 -3.84
CA ALA A 484 -36.04 -29.56 -2.52
C ALA A 484 -35.13 -30.80 -2.52
N ALA A 485 -35.53 -31.86 -3.24
CA ALA A 485 -34.71 -33.07 -3.39
C ALA A 485 -33.37 -32.83 -4.11
N LYS A 486 -33.31 -31.81 -4.99
CA LYS A 486 -32.10 -31.45 -5.77
C LYS A 486 -31.14 -30.52 -5.01
N VAL A 487 -31.49 -30.09 -3.80
CA VAL A 487 -30.62 -29.22 -2.99
C VAL A 487 -29.35 -29.97 -2.58
N TYR A 488 -28.19 -29.40 -2.93
CA TYR A 488 -26.86 -29.96 -2.69
C TYR A 488 -26.61 -31.35 -3.29
N GLU A 489 -27.33 -31.73 -4.34
CA GLU A 489 -27.21 -33.05 -4.96
C GLU A 489 -25.78 -33.37 -5.40
N LYS A 490 -25.11 -32.45 -6.12
CA LYS A 490 -23.75 -32.67 -6.62
C LYS A 490 -22.75 -32.80 -5.47
N THR A 491 -22.83 -31.90 -4.50
CA THR A 491 -21.92 -31.85 -3.34
C THR A 491 -22.06 -33.10 -2.47
N ILE A 492 -23.28 -33.55 -2.21
CA ILE A 492 -23.53 -34.74 -1.36
C ILE A 492 -23.05 -36.02 -2.07
N GLN A 493 -23.29 -36.17 -3.37
CA GLN A 493 -22.82 -37.32 -4.15
C GLN A 493 -21.29 -37.42 -4.13
N LEU A 494 -20.59 -36.32 -4.43
CA LEU A 494 -19.12 -36.27 -4.44
C LEU A 494 -18.52 -36.61 -3.06
N LEU A 495 -19.09 -36.04 -1.99
CA LEU A 495 -18.63 -36.32 -0.62
C LEU A 495 -18.96 -37.73 -0.15
N GLY A 496 -20.08 -38.31 -0.61
CA GLY A 496 -20.45 -39.70 -0.37
C GLY A 496 -19.42 -40.68 -0.95
N ASP A 497 -19.05 -40.47 -2.22
CA ASP A 497 -18.08 -41.31 -2.92
C ASP A 497 -16.66 -41.20 -2.34
N GLU A 498 -16.23 -40.01 -1.95
CA GLU A 498 -14.89 -39.79 -1.38
C GLU A 498 -14.77 -40.27 0.08
N LEU A 499 -15.76 -39.99 0.92
CA LEU A 499 -15.74 -40.42 2.33
C LEU A 499 -15.99 -41.93 2.46
N GLY A 500 -16.81 -42.51 1.58
CA GLY A 500 -17.02 -43.95 1.50
C GLY A 500 -15.74 -44.72 1.13
N LYS A 501 -14.94 -44.20 0.18
CA LYS A 501 -13.63 -44.76 -0.18
C LYS A 501 -12.61 -44.69 0.97
N ALA A 502 -12.64 -43.63 1.79
CA ALA A 502 -11.75 -43.49 2.93
C ALA A 502 -12.10 -44.44 4.11
N GLY A 503 -13.39 -44.77 4.29
CA GLY A 503 -13.85 -45.72 5.31
C GLY A 503 -13.48 -47.18 5.02
N GLY A 504 -13.46 -47.57 3.73
CA GLY A 504 -13.14 -48.96 3.33
C GLY A 504 -11.70 -49.41 3.62
N PHE A 505 -10.75 -48.47 3.72
CA PHE A 505 -9.35 -48.79 4.07
C PHE A 505 -9.12 -49.06 5.57
N VAL A 506 -10.08 -48.74 6.44
CA VAL A 506 -9.92 -48.88 7.89
C VAL A 506 -10.38 -50.27 8.38
N ASP A 507 -11.38 -50.88 7.74
CA ASP A 507 -11.90 -52.19 8.15
C ASP A 507 -11.00 -53.38 7.76
N GLU A 508 -10.14 -53.24 6.75
CA GLU A 508 -9.23 -54.32 6.32
C GLU A 508 -7.99 -54.50 7.22
N GLN A 509 -7.74 -53.60 8.18
CA GLN A 509 -6.58 -53.67 9.08
C GLN A 509 -6.86 -54.20 10.50
N ILE A 510 -8.10 -54.58 10.82
CA ILE A 510 -8.45 -55.17 12.15
C ILE A 510 -8.58 -56.71 12.07
N GLY A 511 -7.79 -57.36 11.21
CA GLY A 511 -7.93 -58.78 10.92
C GLY A 511 -6.61 -59.56 10.80
N SER A 512 -5.71 -59.47 11.78
CA SER A 512 -4.72 -60.52 12.11
C SER A 512 -3.72 -60.06 13.17
N GLY A 513 -4.12 -60.13 14.45
CA GLY A 513 -3.16 -60.18 15.55
C GLY A 513 -2.79 -61.63 15.83
N GLU A 514 -1.65 -62.11 15.33
CA GLU A 514 -1.07 -63.37 15.77
C GLU A 514 -0.55 -63.24 17.20
N VAL A 515 -1.04 -64.14 18.03
CA VAL A 515 -0.65 -64.36 19.43
C VAL A 515 0.46 -65.41 19.45
N CYS A 516 1.51 -65.08 20.22
CA CYS A 516 2.65 -65.90 20.66
C CYS A 516 3.80 -66.17 19.68
#